data_AF-A0A126Z3C6-F1
#
_entry.id   AF-A0A126Z3C6-F1
#
_cell.length_a   1.000
_cell.length_b   1.000
_cell.length_c   1.000
_cell.angle_alpha   90.00
_cell.angle_beta   90.00
_cell.angle_gamma   90.00
#
_symmetry.space_group_name_H-M   'P 1'
#
loop_
_entity.id
_entity.type
_entity.pdbx_description
1 polymer ?
#
loop_
_entity_poly.entity_id
_entity_poly.type
_entity_poly.pdbx_seq_one_letter_code
_entity_poly.pdbx_strand_id
1 'polypeptide(L)'
;MVNWITSFSNQVFAETGRYPAIYSTTDWWSKCTGNSSAFGHNPLFIAHYGPALSAGPGTLPKSWSSWTIWQYADAGAFPGDQDVINGGSTALAGLAVPASLQSPKGSVDEVSTVPGGIEVRGWAIDPNSTGSIGVAVYLGAKGYNLKANLSRPDVATQYPADGALHGFDAVIPAAEGAYKVCVYGINVGAGSNDLLSQCGTGTSAGSTPIGGLDSVSSTPKTVTLKGWALDGDTSSPIHVAVYVDGKGTMATANAARADVGARFPNYGSNHGFSVTLSEKQGTHSVCAYAINVGAAASNPRLGVCRTVVVNQPPIGRLDSVTVSGKTITATGWTIDEDTPTTSTRVAVYVDAAGAQVTANVSRPDVAKVYAGAGALHGYKVSLTTTSGKHRVCAYGIDTSGGSNPTLKCVTVTVK
;
A
#
# COMPACT_ATOMS: atom_id res chain seq x y z
N MET A 1 -58.69 -36.61 -2.38
CA MET A 1 -57.88 -35.87 -1.40
C MET A 1 -56.39 -36.15 -1.56
N VAL A 2 -55.93 -37.41 -1.50
CA VAL A 2 -54.49 -37.79 -1.62
C VAL A 2 -53.76 -37.06 -2.77
N ASN A 3 -54.27 -37.13 -4.01
CA ASN A 3 -53.62 -36.49 -5.17
C ASN A 3 -53.41 -34.97 -5.00
N TRP A 4 -54.36 -34.29 -4.35
CA TRP A 4 -54.26 -32.84 -4.13
C TRP A 4 -53.13 -32.53 -3.13
N ILE A 5 -53.08 -33.27 -2.02
CA ILE A 5 -52.02 -33.13 -1.01
C ILE A 5 -50.65 -33.43 -1.63
N THR A 6 -50.55 -34.46 -2.47
CA THR A 6 -49.31 -34.78 -3.20
C THR A 6 -48.88 -33.63 -4.09
N SER A 7 -49.80 -33.07 -4.89
CA SER A 7 -49.48 -31.94 -5.77
C SER A 7 -49.03 -30.70 -4.99
N PHE A 8 -49.71 -30.35 -3.90
CA PHE A 8 -49.35 -29.21 -3.06
C PHE A 8 -47.99 -29.41 -2.40
N SER A 9 -47.77 -30.57 -1.77
CA SER A 9 -46.52 -30.92 -1.09
C SER A 9 -45.33 -30.85 -2.04
N ASN A 10 -45.48 -31.41 -3.25
CA ASN A 10 -44.43 -31.40 -4.26
C ASN A 10 -44.14 -30.00 -4.78
N GLN A 11 -45.16 -29.14 -4.95
CA GLN A 11 -44.95 -27.76 -5.38
C GLN A 11 -44.18 -26.97 -4.32
N VAL A 12 -44.56 -27.08 -3.04
CA VAL A 12 -43.83 -26.42 -1.95
C VAL A 12 -42.37 -26.91 -1.89
N PHE A 13 -42.14 -28.21 -2.07
CA PHE A 13 -40.79 -28.76 -2.14
C PHE A 13 -39.99 -28.21 -3.33
N ALA A 14 -40.61 -28.09 -4.51
CA ALA A 14 -39.94 -27.55 -5.69
C ALA A 14 -39.52 -26.07 -5.51
N GLU A 15 -40.35 -25.26 -4.85
CA GLU A 15 -40.09 -23.83 -4.64
C GLU A 15 -39.12 -23.55 -3.48
N THR A 16 -39.11 -24.40 -2.46
CA THR A 16 -38.41 -24.11 -1.18
C THR A 16 -37.32 -25.12 -0.83
N GLY A 17 -37.22 -26.23 -1.54
CA GLY A 17 -36.39 -27.38 -1.18
C GLY A 17 -36.91 -28.15 0.05
N ARG A 18 -38.14 -27.88 0.52
CA ARG A 18 -38.68 -28.43 1.77
C ARG A 18 -40.10 -28.96 1.62
N TYR A 19 -40.38 -30.12 2.21
CA TYR A 19 -41.75 -30.61 2.34
C TYR A 19 -42.50 -29.84 3.43
N PRO A 20 -43.74 -29.40 3.19
CA PRO A 20 -44.53 -28.69 4.19
C PRO A 20 -44.94 -29.62 5.33
N ALA A 21 -45.06 -29.09 6.54
CA ALA A 21 -45.71 -29.80 7.63
C ALA A 21 -47.19 -30.00 7.31
N ILE A 22 -47.72 -31.20 7.55
CA ILE A 22 -49.13 -31.52 7.34
C ILE A 22 -49.87 -31.40 8.68
N TYR A 23 -50.74 -30.39 8.78
CA TYR A 23 -51.68 -30.25 9.90
C TYR A 23 -52.95 -31.07 9.66
N SER A 24 -53.30 -31.96 10.59
CA SER A 24 -54.51 -32.81 10.49
C SER A 24 -54.89 -33.43 11.83
N THR A 25 -56.06 -34.07 11.91
CA THR A 25 -56.41 -35.06 12.93
C THR A 25 -56.29 -36.49 12.37
N THR A 26 -56.16 -37.51 13.22
CA THR A 26 -56.14 -38.93 12.80
C THR A 26 -57.48 -39.36 12.18
N ASP A 27 -58.60 -38.83 12.69
CA ASP A 27 -59.93 -39.08 12.13
C ASP A 27 -60.05 -38.53 10.71
N TRP A 28 -59.73 -37.24 10.51
CA TRP A 28 -59.81 -36.63 9.19
C TRP A 28 -58.90 -37.32 8.19
N TRP A 29 -57.67 -37.65 8.59
CA TRP A 29 -56.74 -38.35 7.72
C TRP A 29 -57.28 -39.72 7.31
N SER A 30 -57.81 -40.49 8.26
CA SER A 30 -58.37 -41.81 7.99
C SER A 30 -59.56 -41.72 7.04
N LYS A 31 -60.50 -40.82 7.31
CA LYS A 31 -61.74 -40.65 6.56
C LYS A 31 -61.51 -40.08 5.15
N CYS A 32 -60.67 -39.05 5.03
CA CYS A 32 -60.54 -38.26 3.81
C CYS A 32 -59.45 -38.79 2.87
N THR A 33 -58.48 -39.54 3.40
CA THR A 33 -57.35 -40.06 2.60
C THR A 33 -57.34 -41.58 2.48
N GLY A 34 -58.27 -42.28 3.14
CA GLY A 34 -58.21 -43.74 3.28
C GLY A 34 -57.05 -44.20 4.18
N ASN A 35 -56.68 -43.36 5.15
CA ASN A 35 -55.51 -43.52 6.00
C ASN A 35 -54.23 -43.80 5.19
N SER A 36 -53.95 -42.94 4.20
CA SER A 36 -52.82 -43.10 3.27
C SER A 36 -51.48 -43.16 4.02
N SER A 37 -50.55 -43.95 3.49
CA SER A 37 -49.16 -44.06 3.95
C SER A 37 -48.15 -43.26 3.11
N ALA A 38 -48.60 -42.47 2.12
CA ALA A 38 -47.73 -41.85 1.12
C ALA A 38 -46.88 -40.65 1.60
N PHE A 39 -47.19 -40.05 2.75
CA PHE A 39 -46.68 -38.75 3.18
C PHE A 39 -45.69 -38.80 4.35
N GLY A 40 -45.04 -39.95 4.59
CA GLY A 40 -44.11 -40.10 5.72
C GLY A 40 -42.86 -39.20 5.67
N HIS A 41 -42.59 -38.55 4.53
CA HIS A 41 -41.53 -37.56 4.37
C HIS A 41 -41.94 -36.14 4.77
N ASN A 42 -43.24 -35.87 4.93
CA ASN A 42 -43.72 -34.60 5.46
C ASN A 42 -43.63 -34.59 6.99
N PRO A 43 -43.22 -33.49 7.64
CA PRO A 43 -43.39 -33.33 9.08
C PRO A 43 -44.87 -33.43 9.47
N LEU A 44 -45.20 -34.14 10.56
CA LEU A 44 -46.57 -34.25 11.04
C LEU A 44 -46.85 -33.16 12.08
N PHE A 45 -47.87 -32.34 11.83
CA PHE A 45 -48.46 -31.45 12.81
C PHE A 45 -49.84 -32.03 13.21
N ILE A 46 -49.88 -32.82 14.29
CA ILE A 46 -51.11 -33.52 14.67
C ILE A 46 -51.94 -32.67 15.62
N ALA A 47 -53.26 -32.58 15.38
CA ALA A 47 -54.22 -32.05 16.34
C ALA A 47 -54.90 -33.18 17.10
N HIS A 48 -54.75 -33.16 18.43
CA HIS A 48 -55.42 -34.10 19.34
C HIS A 48 -55.49 -33.50 20.75
N TYR A 49 -56.69 -33.14 21.21
CA TYR A 49 -56.85 -32.49 22.51
C TYR A 49 -57.00 -33.54 23.62
N GLY A 50 -55.85 -33.95 24.15
CA GLY A 50 -55.74 -34.98 25.18
C GLY A 50 -55.93 -34.45 26.61
N PRO A 51 -56.16 -35.32 27.59
CA PRO A 51 -56.38 -34.91 28.99
C PRO A 51 -55.11 -34.38 29.68
N ALA A 52 -53.92 -34.71 29.17
CA ALA A 52 -52.62 -34.22 29.66
C ALA A 52 -51.53 -34.44 28.60
N LEU A 53 -50.45 -33.64 28.65
CA LEU A 53 -49.29 -33.78 27.76
C LEU A 53 -48.61 -35.16 27.87
N SER A 54 -48.62 -35.77 29.06
CA SER A 54 -48.02 -37.10 29.30
C SER A 54 -48.71 -38.23 28.55
N ALA A 55 -49.95 -38.04 28.09
CA ALA A 55 -50.67 -39.03 27.27
C ALA A 55 -50.22 -39.02 25.80
N GLY A 56 -49.54 -37.96 25.36
CA GLY A 56 -49.17 -37.76 23.96
C GLY A 56 -50.36 -37.54 23.02
N PRO A 57 -50.11 -37.45 21.71
CA PRO A 57 -51.16 -37.19 20.70
C PRO A 57 -52.02 -38.41 20.34
N GLY A 58 -51.92 -39.52 21.08
CA GLY A 58 -52.64 -40.75 20.78
C GLY A 58 -52.17 -41.45 19.50
N THR A 59 -53.08 -42.19 18.86
CA THR A 59 -52.80 -42.94 17.63
C THR A 59 -52.54 -41.99 16.46
N LEU A 60 -51.39 -42.15 15.80
CA LEU A 60 -51.01 -41.34 14.64
C LEU A 60 -51.60 -41.89 13.33
N PRO A 61 -51.80 -41.04 12.30
CA PRO A 61 -52.17 -41.51 10.97
C PRO A 61 -51.06 -42.37 10.34
N LYS A 62 -51.45 -43.31 9.46
CA LYS A 62 -50.57 -44.40 8.96
C LYS A 62 -49.28 -43.94 8.27
N SER A 63 -49.24 -42.71 7.76
CA SER A 63 -48.04 -42.14 7.15
C SER A 63 -46.88 -41.92 8.13
N TRP A 64 -47.14 -41.82 9.44
CA TRP A 64 -46.15 -41.39 10.41
C TRP A 64 -45.99 -42.35 11.58
N SER A 65 -44.73 -42.64 11.91
CA SER A 65 -44.35 -43.37 13.13
C SER A 65 -44.07 -42.45 14.32
N SER A 66 -43.97 -41.14 14.09
CA SER A 66 -43.76 -40.11 15.10
C SER A 66 -44.39 -38.79 14.65
N TRP A 67 -44.60 -37.86 15.58
CA TRP A 67 -45.13 -36.52 15.32
C TRP A 67 -44.02 -35.47 15.45
N THR A 68 -44.14 -34.36 14.72
CA THR A 68 -43.21 -33.23 14.76
C THR A 68 -43.73 -32.15 15.69
N ILE A 69 -44.95 -31.66 15.41
CA ILE A 69 -45.66 -30.67 16.23
C ILE A 69 -46.97 -31.31 16.67
N TRP A 70 -47.39 -31.05 17.91
CA TRP A 70 -48.67 -31.50 18.42
C TRP A 70 -49.45 -30.31 18.96
N GLN A 71 -50.60 -30.04 18.36
CA GLN A 71 -51.61 -29.15 18.91
C GLN A 71 -52.41 -29.89 19.97
N TYR A 72 -52.12 -29.61 21.24
CA TYR A 72 -52.67 -30.33 22.38
C TYR A 72 -53.89 -29.66 23.02
N ALA A 73 -54.16 -28.40 22.67
CA ALA A 73 -55.38 -27.68 23.03
C ALA A 73 -55.68 -26.57 22.01
N ASP A 74 -56.95 -26.16 21.92
CA ASP A 74 -57.44 -25.02 21.11
C ASP A 74 -57.48 -23.69 21.90
N ALA A 75 -57.18 -23.75 23.19
CA ALA A 75 -57.02 -22.59 24.06
C ALA A 75 -56.16 -22.99 25.28
N GLY A 76 -55.56 -22.01 25.96
CA GLY A 76 -54.81 -22.29 27.17
C GLY A 76 -54.10 -21.08 27.76
N ALA A 77 -52.91 -21.32 28.29
CA ALA A 77 -52.09 -20.30 28.95
C ALA A 77 -51.62 -19.21 27.99
N PHE A 78 -51.41 -19.56 26.72
CA PHE A 78 -51.01 -18.62 25.66
C PHE A 78 -52.20 -18.27 24.76
N PRO A 79 -52.19 -17.13 24.04
CA PRO A 79 -53.24 -16.81 23.09
C PRO A 79 -53.35 -17.84 21.95
N GLY A 80 -54.57 -18.29 21.67
CA GLY A 80 -54.87 -19.22 20.58
C GLY A 80 -54.61 -20.69 20.92
N ASP A 81 -54.42 -21.49 19.87
CA ASP A 81 -54.11 -22.92 19.99
C ASP A 81 -52.79 -23.14 20.74
N GLN A 82 -52.70 -24.25 21.48
CA GLN A 82 -51.51 -24.61 22.24
C GLN A 82 -50.77 -25.77 21.56
N ASP A 83 -49.52 -25.50 21.21
CA ASP A 83 -48.67 -26.46 20.49
C ASP A 83 -47.43 -26.84 21.32
N VAL A 84 -46.96 -28.07 21.11
CA VAL A 84 -45.67 -28.54 21.60
C VAL A 84 -44.89 -29.20 20.46
N ILE A 85 -43.57 -29.06 20.48
CA ILE A 85 -42.67 -29.71 19.51
C ILE A 85 -41.98 -30.92 20.13
N ASN A 86 -41.93 -32.01 19.36
CA ASN A 86 -41.27 -33.24 19.79
C ASN A 86 -39.75 -33.06 19.76
N GLY A 87 -39.09 -33.05 20.91
CA GLY A 87 -37.65 -32.84 21.03
C GLY A 87 -37.20 -31.41 21.39
N GLY A 88 -38.15 -30.52 21.74
CA GLY A 88 -37.84 -29.21 22.31
C GLY A 88 -37.11 -28.25 21.36
N SER A 89 -36.32 -27.32 21.92
CA SER A 89 -35.66 -26.24 21.18
C SER A 89 -34.69 -26.73 20.10
N THR A 90 -33.98 -27.84 20.33
CA THR A 90 -33.10 -28.45 19.33
C THR A 90 -33.87 -28.94 18.11
N ALA A 91 -35.00 -29.63 18.33
CA ALA A 91 -35.86 -30.07 17.23
C ALA A 91 -36.50 -28.88 16.49
N LEU A 92 -36.85 -27.81 17.21
CA LEU A 92 -37.37 -26.57 16.62
C LEU A 92 -36.34 -25.90 15.72
N ALA A 93 -35.09 -25.80 16.16
CA ALA A 93 -34.00 -25.26 15.35
C ALA A 93 -33.78 -26.08 14.07
N GLY A 94 -33.78 -27.42 14.17
CA GLY A 94 -33.67 -28.32 13.02
C GLY A 94 -34.87 -28.25 12.06
N LEU A 95 -36.07 -28.01 12.57
CA LEU A 95 -37.26 -27.76 11.75
C LEU A 95 -37.23 -26.37 11.12
N ALA A 96 -36.69 -25.35 11.79
CA ALA A 96 -36.62 -23.99 11.25
C ALA A 96 -35.55 -23.84 10.16
N VAL A 97 -34.34 -24.36 10.43
CA VAL A 97 -33.17 -24.34 9.53
C VAL A 97 -32.74 -25.78 9.28
N PRO A 98 -33.34 -26.47 8.28
CA PRO A 98 -32.88 -27.81 7.92
C PRO A 98 -31.40 -27.77 7.56
N ALA A 99 -30.67 -28.84 7.88
CA ALA A 99 -29.22 -28.91 7.63
C ALA A 99 -28.85 -28.43 6.23
N SER A 100 -29.65 -28.75 5.21
CA SER A 100 -29.45 -28.34 3.81
C SER A 100 -29.42 -26.83 3.52
N LEU A 101 -29.80 -25.96 4.46
CA LEU A 101 -29.79 -24.49 4.33
C LEU A 101 -28.73 -23.83 5.22
N GLN A 102 -27.85 -24.61 5.86
CA GLN A 102 -26.76 -24.06 6.65
C GLN A 102 -25.69 -23.51 5.71
N SER A 103 -25.14 -22.35 6.06
CA SER A 103 -24.15 -21.64 5.27
C SER A 103 -22.77 -21.69 5.96
N PRO A 104 -21.67 -21.42 5.23
CA PRO A 104 -20.32 -21.52 5.79
C PRO A 104 -20.07 -20.60 6.98
N LYS A 105 -19.32 -21.10 7.95
CA LYS A 105 -18.81 -20.34 9.10
C LYS A 105 -17.28 -20.25 9.02
N GLY A 106 -16.69 -19.18 9.53
CA GLY A 106 -15.24 -19.04 9.52
C GLY A 106 -14.77 -17.74 10.14
N SER A 107 -13.47 -17.49 10.01
CA SER A 107 -12.80 -16.27 10.45
C SER A 107 -11.69 -15.91 9.48
N VAL A 108 -11.50 -14.61 9.27
CA VAL A 108 -10.26 -14.06 8.70
C VAL A 108 -9.39 -13.60 9.86
N ASP A 109 -8.30 -14.31 10.07
CA ASP A 109 -7.40 -14.06 11.20
C ASP A 109 -6.42 -12.93 10.87
N GLU A 110 -6.02 -12.81 9.60
CA GLU A 110 -5.09 -11.78 9.17
C GLU A 110 -5.30 -11.36 7.71
N VAL A 111 -5.13 -10.04 7.49
CA VAL A 111 -4.91 -9.44 6.18
C VAL A 111 -3.69 -8.54 6.33
N SER A 112 -2.57 -8.90 5.70
CA SER A 112 -1.31 -8.17 5.88
C SER A 112 -0.53 -8.01 4.58
N THR A 113 0.28 -6.95 4.53
CA THR A 113 1.11 -6.60 3.37
C THR A 113 2.43 -7.36 3.45
N VAL A 114 2.73 -8.20 2.48
CA VAL A 114 3.94 -9.04 2.47
C VAL A 114 4.64 -8.96 1.11
N PRO A 115 5.90 -9.44 0.98
CA PRO A 115 6.50 -9.65 -0.33
C PRO A 115 5.60 -10.52 -1.22
N GLY A 116 5.38 -10.09 -2.45
CA GLY A 116 4.54 -10.74 -3.46
C GLY A 116 3.06 -10.33 -3.45
N GLY A 117 2.56 -9.61 -2.44
CA GLY A 117 1.17 -9.15 -2.43
C GLY A 117 0.53 -8.95 -1.05
N ILE A 118 -0.72 -9.37 -0.94
CA ILE A 118 -1.50 -9.32 0.30
C ILE A 118 -1.68 -10.74 0.83
N GLU A 119 -1.16 -11.02 2.01
CA GLU A 119 -1.40 -12.27 2.71
C GLU A 119 -2.79 -12.26 3.35
N VAL A 120 -3.51 -13.36 3.18
CA VAL A 120 -4.83 -13.57 3.79
C VAL A 120 -4.84 -14.94 4.46
N ARG A 121 -5.07 -14.95 5.78
CA ARG A 121 -5.10 -16.16 6.60
C ARG A 121 -6.40 -16.30 7.38
N GLY A 122 -6.82 -17.53 7.61
CA GLY A 122 -8.03 -17.81 8.37
C GLY A 122 -8.46 -19.27 8.30
N TRP A 123 -9.74 -19.49 8.53
CA TRP A 123 -10.37 -20.80 8.42
C TRP A 123 -11.82 -20.70 7.97
N ALA A 124 -12.34 -21.76 7.35
CA ALA A 124 -13.72 -21.85 6.90
C ALA A 124 -14.21 -23.30 6.96
N ILE A 125 -15.41 -23.51 7.51
CA ILE A 125 -16.12 -24.78 7.59
C ILE A 125 -17.52 -24.59 7.00
N ASP A 126 -18.02 -25.60 6.32
CA ASP A 126 -19.44 -25.69 5.96
C ASP A 126 -20.09 -26.85 6.72
N PRO A 127 -21.15 -26.61 7.51
CA PRO A 127 -21.86 -27.68 8.20
C PRO A 127 -22.44 -28.79 7.30
N ASN A 128 -22.52 -28.58 5.98
CA ASN A 128 -22.96 -29.55 4.99
C ASN A 128 -21.84 -30.45 4.46
N SER A 129 -20.60 -30.24 4.91
CA SER A 129 -19.42 -31.00 4.49
C SER A 129 -18.48 -31.26 5.66
N THR A 130 -18.06 -32.52 5.83
CA THR A 130 -16.94 -32.85 6.75
C THR A 130 -15.57 -32.62 6.10
N GLY A 131 -15.52 -32.38 4.79
CA GLY A 131 -14.30 -32.06 4.06
C GLY A 131 -14.10 -30.54 3.88
N SER A 132 -12.86 -30.14 3.59
CA SER A 132 -12.47 -28.76 3.30
C SER A 132 -13.32 -28.13 2.20
N ILE A 133 -13.70 -26.86 2.39
CA ILE A 133 -14.47 -26.09 1.41
C ILE A 133 -13.60 -25.12 0.59
N GLY A 134 -14.19 -24.55 -0.46
CA GLY A 134 -13.60 -23.44 -1.19
C GLY A 134 -13.69 -22.14 -0.42
N VAL A 135 -12.76 -21.23 -0.68
CA VAL A 135 -12.77 -19.86 -0.14
C VAL A 135 -12.56 -18.89 -1.30
N ALA A 136 -13.38 -17.84 -1.39
CA ALA A 136 -13.18 -16.78 -2.37
C ALA A 136 -12.68 -15.51 -1.67
N VAL A 137 -11.50 -15.04 -2.06
CA VAL A 137 -10.91 -13.78 -1.62
C VAL A 137 -11.12 -12.74 -2.70
N TYR A 138 -11.69 -11.60 -2.34
CA TYR A 138 -11.90 -10.46 -3.24
C TYR A 138 -10.99 -9.31 -2.85
N LEU A 139 -10.18 -8.83 -3.80
CA LEU A 139 -9.48 -7.55 -3.74
C LEU A 139 -10.27 -6.53 -4.58
N GLY A 140 -11.14 -5.76 -3.92
CA GLY A 140 -12.13 -4.95 -4.63
C GLY A 140 -13.08 -5.81 -5.47
N ALA A 141 -13.11 -5.59 -6.78
CA ALA A 141 -13.95 -6.36 -7.71
C ALA A 141 -13.30 -7.68 -8.20
N LYS A 142 -12.00 -7.90 -7.94
CA LYS A 142 -11.26 -9.05 -8.46
C LYS A 142 -11.28 -10.21 -7.45
N GLY A 143 -11.83 -11.34 -7.85
CA GLY A 143 -11.93 -12.56 -7.04
C GLY A 143 -10.80 -13.56 -7.29
N TYR A 144 -10.42 -14.29 -6.24
CA TYR A 144 -9.40 -15.34 -6.22
C TYR A 144 -9.94 -16.53 -5.43
N ASN A 145 -9.78 -17.74 -5.97
CA ASN A 145 -10.26 -18.96 -5.33
C ASN A 145 -9.12 -19.67 -4.61
N LEU A 146 -9.36 -19.98 -3.34
CA LEU A 146 -8.51 -20.76 -2.46
C LEU A 146 -9.27 -22.02 -1.99
N LYS A 147 -8.56 -22.92 -1.33
CA LYS A 147 -9.14 -24.05 -0.62
C LYS A 147 -8.75 -23.96 0.85
N ALA A 148 -9.71 -24.16 1.75
CA ALA A 148 -9.47 -24.18 3.18
C ALA A 148 -9.00 -25.58 3.61
N ASN A 149 -7.83 -26.04 3.16
CA ASN A 149 -7.33 -27.40 3.40
C ASN A 149 -6.07 -27.47 4.27
N LEU A 150 -5.67 -26.35 4.88
CA LEU A 150 -4.54 -26.31 5.82
C LEU A 150 -4.98 -26.77 7.21
N SER A 151 -4.02 -27.31 7.98
CA SER A 151 -4.28 -27.82 9.32
C SER A 151 -4.46 -26.69 10.34
N ARG A 152 -5.55 -26.75 11.10
CA ARG A 152 -5.93 -25.85 12.19
C ARG A 152 -6.42 -26.67 13.40
N PRO A 153 -5.50 -27.14 14.26
CA PRO A 153 -5.85 -27.95 15.43
C PRO A 153 -6.76 -27.24 16.45
N ASP A 154 -6.64 -25.92 16.54
CA ASP A 154 -7.51 -25.06 17.34
C ASP A 154 -8.96 -25.10 16.85
N VAL A 155 -9.16 -25.03 15.53
CA VAL A 155 -10.48 -25.18 14.90
C VAL A 155 -11.03 -26.59 15.14
N ALA A 156 -10.21 -27.63 15.02
CA ALA A 156 -10.63 -29.01 15.33
C ALA A 156 -11.04 -29.21 16.79
N THR A 157 -10.41 -28.48 17.72
CA THR A 157 -10.75 -28.54 19.15
C THR A 157 -12.15 -27.96 19.40
N GLN A 158 -12.49 -26.88 18.69
CA GLN A 158 -13.81 -26.25 18.79
C GLN A 158 -14.88 -26.97 17.96
N TYR A 159 -14.49 -27.59 16.84
CA TYR A 159 -15.36 -28.30 15.90
C TYR A 159 -14.85 -29.73 15.62
N PRO A 160 -14.95 -30.66 16.59
CA PRO A 160 -14.31 -31.98 16.48
C PRO A 160 -14.85 -32.85 15.34
N ALA A 161 -16.12 -32.68 14.98
CA ALA A 161 -16.75 -33.43 13.89
C ALA A 161 -16.21 -33.04 12.50
N ASP A 162 -15.70 -31.83 12.37
CA ASP A 162 -15.20 -31.27 11.10
C ASP A 162 -13.70 -31.58 10.91
N GLY A 163 -12.94 -31.75 12.00
CA GLY A 163 -11.50 -32.01 11.97
C GLY A 163 -10.65 -30.76 11.75
N ALA A 164 -9.35 -30.95 11.44
CA ALA A 164 -8.38 -29.84 11.40
C ALA A 164 -8.18 -29.21 10.01
N LEU A 165 -8.57 -29.87 8.92
CA LEU A 165 -8.22 -29.43 7.56
C LEU A 165 -9.18 -28.38 7.02
N HIS A 166 -9.24 -27.23 7.70
CA HIS A 166 -10.17 -26.14 7.41
C HIS A 166 -9.52 -24.75 7.41
N GLY A 167 -8.19 -24.68 7.46
CA GLY A 167 -7.43 -23.42 7.37
C GLY A 167 -7.12 -23.00 5.94
N PHE A 168 -6.97 -21.70 5.71
CA PHE A 168 -6.40 -21.14 4.49
C PHE A 168 -5.31 -20.12 4.84
N ASP A 169 -4.29 -20.06 3.99
CA ASP A 169 -3.18 -19.13 4.06
C ASP A 169 -2.63 -18.95 2.64
N ALA A 170 -2.72 -17.74 2.12
CA ALA A 170 -2.25 -17.44 0.77
C ALA A 170 -1.83 -15.99 0.62
N VAL A 171 -0.77 -15.77 -0.16
CA VAL A 171 -0.40 -14.45 -0.67
C VAL A 171 -1.10 -14.23 -2.01
N ILE A 172 -1.93 -13.21 -2.07
CA ILE A 172 -2.68 -12.81 -3.27
C ILE A 172 -1.89 -11.72 -4.00
N PRO A 173 -1.40 -11.99 -5.23
CA PRO A 173 -0.71 -10.98 -6.02
C PRO A 173 -1.63 -9.80 -6.36
N ALA A 174 -1.12 -8.60 -6.10
CA ALA A 174 -1.82 -7.34 -6.30
C ALA A 174 -0.86 -6.29 -6.87
N ALA A 175 -1.41 -5.34 -7.63
CA ALA A 175 -0.64 -4.17 -8.05
C ALA A 175 -0.42 -3.23 -6.85
N GLU A 176 0.43 -2.21 -7.01
CA GLU A 176 0.58 -1.19 -5.98
C GLU A 176 -0.78 -0.55 -5.65
N GLY A 177 -1.15 -0.54 -4.38
CA GLY A 177 -2.39 0.11 -3.96
C GLY A 177 -2.94 -0.40 -2.63
N ALA A 178 -4.03 0.25 -2.20
CA ALA A 178 -4.85 -0.20 -1.08
C ALA A 178 -6.13 -0.86 -1.61
N TYR A 179 -6.48 -1.99 -1.02
CA TYR A 179 -7.58 -2.84 -1.47
C TYR A 179 -8.53 -3.13 -0.30
N LYS A 180 -9.84 -3.03 -0.55
CA LYS A 180 -10.84 -3.63 0.32
C LYS A 180 -10.79 -5.15 0.11
N VAL A 181 -10.56 -5.90 1.20
CA VAL A 181 -10.38 -7.35 1.18
C VAL A 181 -11.59 -8.01 1.82
N CYS A 182 -12.38 -8.75 1.04
CA CYS A 182 -13.53 -9.50 1.52
C CYS A 182 -13.31 -11.00 1.27
N VAL A 183 -13.57 -11.85 2.27
CA VAL A 183 -13.32 -13.29 2.19
C VAL A 183 -14.62 -14.04 2.45
N TYR A 184 -15.00 -14.90 1.51
CA TYR A 184 -16.22 -15.68 1.55
C TYR A 184 -15.92 -17.18 1.63
N GLY A 185 -16.64 -17.89 2.49
CA GLY A 185 -16.73 -19.34 2.44
C GLY A 185 -17.64 -19.76 1.28
N ILE A 186 -17.19 -20.69 0.46
CA ILE A 186 -17.99 -21.21 -0.65
C ILE A 186 -18.84 -22.39 -0.16
N ASN A 187 -20.15 -22.23 -0.27
CA ASN A 187 -21.14 -23.17 0.24
C ASN A 187 -21.11 -24.50 -0.50
N VAL A 188 -21.33 -25.58 0.25
CA VAL A 188 -21.62 -26.91 -0.24
C VAL A 188 -23.08 -27.22 0.09
N GLY A 189 -23.90 -27.58 -0.90
CA GLY A 189 -25.33 -27.84 -0.68
C GLY A 189 -26.24 -26.67 -1.04
N ALA A 190 -27.43 -26.60 -0.45
CA ALA A 190 -28.50 -25.65 -0.83
C ALA A 190 -28.49 -24.32 -0.05
N GLY A 191 -27.43 -24.07 0.74
CA GLY A 191 -27.12 -22.81 1.41
C GLY A 191 -26.49 -21.75 0.49
N SER A 192 -26.01 -20.64 1.09
CA SER A 192 -25.40 -19.52 0.38
C SER A 192 -23.93 -19.32 0.76
N ASN A 193 -23.15 -18.71 -0.12
CA ASN A 193 -21.78 -18.31 0.22
C ASN A 193 -21.82 -17.19 1.26
N ASP A 194 -21.07 -17.34 2.36
CA ASP A 194 -21.10 -16.42 3.48
C ASP A 194 -19.81 -15.63 3.63
N LEU A 195 -19.94 -14.36 4.00
CA LEU A 195 -18.82 -13.51 4.34
C LEU A 195 -18.25 -13.95 5.69
N LEU A 196 -17.01 -14.44 5.73
CA LEU A 196 -16.42 -15.06 6.92
C LEU A 196 -16.11 -14.03 8.01
N SER A 197 -15.83 -12.78 7.64
CA SER A 197 -15.54 -11.69 8.56
C SER A 197 -15.81 -10.35 7.88
N GLN A 198 -15.95 -9.28 8.66
CA GLN A 198 -16.06 -7.93 8.10
C GLN A 198 -14.89 -7.66 7.16
N CYS A 199 -15.14 -7.05 6.00
CA CYS A 199 -14.07 -6.82 5.03
C CYS A 199 -12.96 -5.95 5.63
N GLY A 200 -11.72 -6.42 5.52
CA GLY A 200 -10.52 -5.69 5.94
C GLY A 200 -9.98 -4.76 4.86
N THR A 201 -8.85 -4.14 5.15
CA THR A 201 -8.04 -3.39 4.17
C THR A 201 -6.65 -4.01 4.11
N GLY A 202 -6.19 -4.33 2.91
CA GLY A 202 -4.82 -4.77 2.65
C GLY A 202 -4.12 -3.81 1.69
N THR A 203 -2.82 -3.61 1.85
CA THR A 203 -2.02 -2.81 0.90
C THR A 203 -1.02 -3.71 0.19
N SER A 204 -0.63 -3.34 -1.02
CA SER A 204 0.45 -4.01 -1.75
C SER A 204 1.41 -2.97 -2.30
N ALA A 205 2.70 -3.31 -2.29
CA ALA A 205 3.75 -2.54 -2.94
C ALA A 205 3.86 -2.84 -4.45
N GLY A 206 3.22 -3.91 -4.93
CA GLY A 206 3.29 -4.37 -6.32
C GLY A 206 4.68 -4.84 -6.77
N SER A 207 4.76 -5.51 -7.92
CA SER A 207 6.03 -6.03 -8.49
C SER A 207 6.87 -4.99 -9.25
N THR A 208 6.46 -3.72 -9.24
CA THR A 208 7.27 -2.62 -9.78
C THR A 208 7.80 -1.82 -8.60
N PRO A 209 9.11 -1.56 -8.52
CA PRO A 209 9.66 -0.83 -7.39
C PRO A 209 9.00 0.52 -7.16
N ILE A 210 8.78 0.84 -5.90
CA ILE A 210 8.28 2.13 -5.43
C ILE A 210 9.39 2.87 -4.70
N GLY A 211 9.31 4.20 -4.63
CA GLY A 211 10.31 4.98 -3.92
C GLY A 211 10.26 6.46 -4.23
N GLY A 212 11.28 7.19 -3.75
CA GLY A 212 11.39 8.62 -3.96
C GLY A 212 12.82 9.12 -3.86
N LEU A 213 13.12 10.19 -4.61
CA LEU A 213 14.32 11.01 -4.46
C LEU A 213 13.98 12.19 -3.55
N ASP A 214 14.37 12.08 -2.28
CA ASP A 214 14.01 13.04 -1.24
C ASP A 214 14.81 14.34 -1.40
N SER A 215 16.13 14.22 -1.55
CA SER A 215 17.02 15.38 -1.68
C SER A 215 18.18 15.15 -2.63
N VAL A 216 18.61 16.27 -3.22
CA VAL A 216 19.83 16.41 -3.99
C VAL A 216 20.52 17.65 -3.45
N SER A 217 21.79 17.53 -3.08
CA SER A 217 22.63 18.62 -2.60
C SER A 217 24.00 18.53 -3.24
N SER A 218 24.66 19.66 -3.46
CA SER A 218 26.04 19.70 -3.95
C SER A 218 26.98 20.37 -2.96
N THR A 219 28.25 20.01 -3.07
CA THR A 219 29.39 20.81 -2.64
C THR A 219 30.15 21.26 -3.90
N PRO A 220 31.21 22.08 -3.79
CA PRO A 220 32.03 22.43 -4.95
C PRO A 220 32.72 21.24 -5.66
N LYS A 221 32.68 20.03 -5.09
CA LYS A 221 33.34 18.85 -5.67
C LYS A 221 32.44 17.63 -5.77
N THR A 222 31.26 17.65 -5.16
CA THR A 222 30.43 16.46 -5.05
C THR A 222 28.95 16.76 -5.20
N VAL A 223 28.18 15.76 -5.61
CA VAL A 223 26.73 15.73 -5.52
C VAL A 223 26.32 14.57 -4.61
N THR A 224 25.42 14.82 -3.67
CA THR A 224 24.81 13.80 -2.81
C THR A 224 23.32 13.69 -3.12
N LEU A 225 22.87 12.47 -3.40
CA LEU A 225 21.46 12.12 -3.58
C LEU A 225 21.01 11.25 -2.40
N LYS A 226 19.85 11.56 -1.84
CA LYS A 226 19.22 10.77 -0.77
C LYS A 226 17.79 10.43 -1.12
N GLY A 227 17.36 9.24 -0.77
CA GLY A 227 16.01 8.77 -1.02
C GLY A 227 15.74 7.41 -0.42
N TRP A 228 14.73 6.73 -0.95
CA TRP A 228 14.39 5.36 -0.62
C TRP A 228 13.84 4.62 -1.84
N ALA A 229 13.95 3.30 -1.81
CA ALA A 229 13.40 2.41 -2.83
C ALA A 229 13.06 1.06 -2.22
N LEU A 230 11.92 0.49 -2.60
CA LEU A 230 11.40 -0.80 -2.14
C LEU A 230 10.79 -1.53 -3.33
N ASP A 231 11.01 -2.83 -3.45
CA ASP A 231 10.38 -3.68 -4.44
C ASP A 231 9.43 -4.63 -3.73
N GLY A 232 8.16 -4.67 -4.16
CA GLY A 232 7.16 -5.51 -3.52
C GLY A 232 7.42 -7.01 -3.68
N ASP A 233 8.36 -7.44 -4.52
CA ASP A 233 8.70 -8.86 -4.69
C ASP A 233 9.72 -9.36 -3.65
N THR A 234 10.31 -8.49 -2.82
CA THR A 234 11.30 -8.88 -1.80
C THR A 234 11.24 -8.02 -0.54
N SER A 235 11.55 -8.60 0.62
CA SER A 235 11.82 -7.82 1.85
C SER A 235 13.26 -7.31 1.92
N SER A 236 14.15 -7.80 1.05
CA SER A 236 15.56 -7.39 1.05
C SER A 236 15.74 -6.00 0.41
N PRO A 237 16.73 -5.21 0.86
CA PRO A 237 17.06 -3.94 0.20
C PRO A 237 17.39 -4.15 -1.27
N ILE A 238 16.84 -3.32 -2.15
CA ILE A 238 17.11 -3.37 -3.58
C ILE A 238 18.26 -2.45 -3.99
N HIS A 239 18.70 -2.58 -5.24
CA HIS A 239 19.65 -1.66 -5.80
C HIS A 239 18.99 -0.39 -6.36
N VAL A 240 19.73 0.71 -6.38
CA VAL A 240 19.37 1.98 -6.99
C VAL A 240 20.50 2.39 -7.94
N ALA A 241 20.15 2.75 -9.16
CA ALA A 241 21.05 3.34 -10.13
C ALA A 241 20.93 4.87 -10.09
N VAL A 242 22.01 5.54 -9.68
CA VAL A 242 22.11 7.00 -9.65
C VAL A 242 22.87 7.46 -10.89
N TYR A 243 22.30 8.42 -11.62
CA TYR A 243 22.89 8.98 -12.83
C TYR A 243 23.26 10.44 -12.64
N VAL A 244 24.45 10.82 -13.09
CA VAL A 244 24.86 12.22 -13.31
C VAL A 244 25.23 12.37 -14.78
N ASP A 245 24.53 13.25 -15.49
CA ASP A 245 24.68 13.47 -16.95
C ASP A 245 24.71 12.17 -17.77
N GLY A 246 23.86 11.21 -17.40
CA GLY A 246 23.75 9.91 -18.05
C GLY A 246 24.79 8.87 -17.63
N LYS A 247 25.73 9.20 -16.74
CA LYS A 247 26.69 8.22 -16.16
C LYS A 247 26.12 7.60 -14.89
N GLY A 248 25.86 6.29 -14.95
CA GLY A 248 25.25 5.53 -13.86
C GLY A 248 26.25 5.01 -12.84
N THR A 249 25.89 5.07 -11.56
CA THR A 249 26.55 4.42 -10.42
C THR A 249 25.52 3.60 -9.67
N MET A 250 25.83 2.34 -9.40
CA MET A 250 24.98 1.46 -8.60
C MET A 250 25.23 1.65 -7.10
N ALA A 251 24.16 1.66 -6.33
CA ALA A 251 24.17 1.61 -4.87
C ALA A 251 23.08 0.66 -4.37
N THR A 252 23.15 0.29 -3.09
CA THR A 252 22.10 -0.48 -2.42
C THR A 252 21.30 0.44 -1.51
N ALA A 253 19.98 0.32 -1.51
CA ALA A 253 19.08 1.09 -0.66
C ALA A 253 18.97 0.47 0.74
N ASN A 254 20.07 0.23 1.43
CA ASN A 254 20.11 -0.48 2.72
C ASN A 254 20.16 0.43 3.96
N ALA A 255 20.07 1.74 3.80
CA ALA A 255 20.05 2.67 4.93
C ALA A 255 18.69 2.62 5.64
N ALA A 256 18.70 2.79 6.96
CA ALA A 256 17.49 2.73 7.78
C ALA A 256 16.54 3.90 7.50
N ARG A 257 15.26 3.58 7.30
CA ARG A 257 14.12 4.47 7.08
C ARG A 257 12.94 3.98 7.90
N ALA A 258 12.83 4.49 9.12
CA ALA A 258 11.78 4.08 10.06
C ALA A 258 10.37 4.40 9.55
N ASP A 259 10.22 5.48 8.80
CA ASP A 259 8.98 5.88 8.13
C ASP A 259 8.55 4.86 7.06
N VAL A 260 9.50 4.35 6.27
CA VAL A 260 9.23 3.28 5.29
C VAL A 260 8.88 1.97 6.00
N GLY A 261 9.64 1.59 7.02
CA GLY A 261 9.36 0.38 7.81
C GLY A 261 8.02 0.44 8.56
N ALA A 262 7.59 1.61 9.01
CA ALA A 262 6.28 1.78 9.63
C ALA A 262 5.13 1.61 8.62
N ARG A 263 5.33 2.03 7.36
CA ARG A 263 4.36 1.87 6.29
C ARG A 263 4.34 0.44 5.72
N PHE A 264 5.47 -0.25 5.70
CA PHE A 264 5.63 -1.61 5.19
C PHE A 264 6.33 -2.52 6.22
N PRO A 265 5.65 -2.90 7.33
CA PRO A 265 6.29 -3.59 8.45
C PRO A 265 7.03 -4.88 8.09
N ASN A 266 6.43 -5.70 7.21
CA ASN A 266 6.99 -6.99 6.79
C ASN A 266 8.19 -6.87 5.82
N TYR A 267 8.55 -5.65 5.41
CA TYR A 267 9.72 -5.36 4.59
C TYR A 267 10.91 -4.83 5.43
N GLY A 268 10.68 -4.44 6.69
CA GLY A 268 11.69 -3.80 7.53
C GLY A 268 12.01 -2.36 7.10
N SER A 269 13.00 -1.74 7.76
CA SER A 269 13.32 -0.32 7.57
C SER A 269 14.49 -0.05 6.63
N ASN A 270 15.22 -1.07 6.18
CA ASN A 270 16.45 -0.90 5.39
C ASN A 270 16.16 -0.69 3.91
N HIS A 271 15.54 0.45 3.57
CA HIS A 271 15.10 0.77 2.20
C HIS A 271 15.56 2.17 1.75
N GLY A 272 16.44 2.84 2.50
CA GLY A 272 16.99 4.15 2.19
C GLY A 272 18.31 4.10 1.41
N PHE A 273 18.60 5.12 0.59
CA PHE A 273 19.91 5.28 -0.04
C PHE A 273 20.48 6.68 0.20
N SER A 274 21.82 6.78 0.22
CA SER A 274 22.57 8.03 0.24
C SER A 274 23.84 7.85 -0.59
N VAL A 275 23.90 8.45 -1.77
CA VAL A 275 25.01 8.29 -2.72
C VAL A 275 25.69 9.62 -2.94
N THR A 276 27.01 9.68 -2.73
CA THR A 276 27.83 10.86 -3.00
C THR A 276 28.77 10.58 -4.16
N LEU A 277 28.70 11.40 -5.20
CA LEU A 277 29.50 11.29 -6.42
C LEU A 277 30.38 12.53 -6.57
N SER A 278 31.62 12.35 -7.04
CA SER A 278 32.52 13.47 -7.33
C SER A 278 32.27 13.98 -8.73
N GLU A 279 32.06 15.29 -8.86
CA GLU A 279 31.72 15.93 -10.13
C GLU A 279 32.57 17.18 -10.36
N LYS A 280 32.71 17.54 -11.64
CA LYS A 280 33.46 18.74 -12.04
C LYS A 280 32.62 19.99 -11.81
N GLN A 281 33.25 21.16 -11.88
CA GLN A 281 32.51 22.41 -11.93
C GLN A 281 31.54 22.40 -13.12
N GLY A 282 30.29 22.76 -12.86
CA GLY A 282 29.26 22.86 -13.90
C GLY A 282 27.85 22.63 -13.39
N THR A 283 26.92 22.74 -14.34
CA THR A 283 25.53 22.36 -14.14
C THR A 283 25.35 20.90 -14.55
N HIS A 284 24.78 20.10 -13.66
CA HIS A 284 24.60 18.66 -13.84
C HIS A 284 23.13 18.27 -13.74
N SER A 285 22.72 17.31 -14.57
CA SER A 285 21.42 16.65 -14.46
C SER A 285 21.57 15.35 -13.66
N VAL A 286 20.80 15.20 -12.60
CA VAL A 286 20.86 14.01 -11.74
C VAL A 286 19.52 13.29 -11.62
N CYS A 287 19.57 11.96 -11.72
CA CYS A 287 18.40 11.09 -11.66
C CYS A 287 18.72 9.86 -10.79
N ALA A 288 17.69 9.25 -10.19
CA ALA A 288 17.81 7.96 -9.53
C ALA A 288 16.73 7.00 -10.05
N TYR A 289 17.07 5.73 -10.19
CA TYR A 289 16.17 4.67 -10.65
C TYR A 289 16.24 3.49 -9.68
N ALA A 290 15.10 2.95 -9.29
CA ALA A 290 15.05 1.71 -8.55
C ALA A 290 15.25 0.53 -9.51
N ILE A 291 16.07 -0.44 -9.09
CA ILE A 291 16.35 -1.63 -9.88
C ILE A 291 15.45 -2.76 -9.40
N ASN A 292 14.62 -3.24 -10.31
CA ASN A 292 13.68 -4.32 -10.07
C ASN A 292 14.40 -5.64 -9.83
N VAL A 293 13.94 -6.43 -8.87
CA VAL A 293 14.46 -7.77 -8.58
C VAL A 293 13.52 -8.90 -9.03
N GLY A 294 12.27 -8.58 -9.37
CA GLY A 294 11.26 -9.50 -9.87
C GLY A 294 11.27 -9.70 -11.38
N ALA A 295 10.26 -10.41 -11.88
CA ALA A 295 10.09 -10.70 -13.32
C ALA A 295 9.59 -9.48 -14.13
N ALA A 296 9.26 -8.37 -13.46
CA ALA A 296 8.81 -7.16 -14.12
C ALA A 296 9.99 -6.41 -14.78
N ALA A 297 9.76 -5.93 -16.00
CA ALA A 297 10.82 -5.39 -16.87
C ALA A 297 11.17 -3.90 -16.63
N SER A 298 10.54 -3.24 -15.65
CA SER A 298 10.67 -1.80 -15.47
C SER A 298 11.54 -1.45 -14.27
N ASN A 299 12.55 -0.60 -14.50
CA ASN A 299 13.34 0.08 -13.49
C ASN A 299 12.82 1.53 -13.37
N PRO A 300 11.85 1.82 -12.48
CA PRO A 300 11.19 3.10 -12.45
C PRO A 300 12.12 4.20 -11.92
N ARG A 301 11.94 5.41 -12.45
CA ARG A 301 12.64 6.60 -11.96
C ARG A 301 12.05 7.02 -10.60
N LEU A 302 12.91 7.28 -9.64
CA LEU A 302 12.57 7.75 -8.30
C LEU A 302 12.30 9.26 -8.34
N GLY A 303 11.10 9.64 -8.76
CA GLY A 303 10.70 11.04 -8.91
C GLY A 303 11.22 11.69 -10.21
N VAL A 304 11.35 13.02 -10.21
CA VAL A 304 11.89 13.77 -11.35
C VAL A 304 13.40 13.93 -11.22
N CYS A 305 14.10 13.96 -12.35
CA CYS A 305 15.50 14.37 -12.36
C CYS A 305 15.62 15.81 -11.86
N ARG A 306 16.70 16.13 -11.15
CA ARG A 306 16.99 17.47 -10.64
C ARG A 306 18.23 18.03 -11.31
N THR A 307 18.24 19.34 -11.52
CA THR A 307 19.44 20.07 -11.93
C THR A 307 20.17 20.58 -10.70
N VAL A 308 21.47 20.39 -10.65
CA VAL A 308 22.33 20.84 -9.56
C VAL A 308 23.55 21.55 -10.12
N VAL A 309 24.01 22.60 -9.45
CA VAL A 309 25.26 23.28 -9.80
C VAL A 309 26.34 22.82 -8.84
N VAL A 310 27.44 22.30 -9.38
CA VAL A 310 28.65 21.95 -8.65
C VAL A 310 29.64 23.08 -8.90
N ASN A 311 30.07 23.75 -7.84
CA ASN A 311 30.98 24.89 -7.85
C ASN A 311 30.51 26.05 -8.75
N GLN A 312 29.90 27.09 -8.18
CA GLN A 312 29.50 28.28 -8.91
C GLN A 312 30.73 29.16 -9.23
N PRO A 313 30.98 29.51 -10.51
CA PRO A 313 32.06 30.43 -10.84
C PRO A 313 31.89 31.78 -10.12
N PRO A 314 32.98 32.41 -9.64
CA PRO A 314 32.89 33.71 -8.99
C PRO A 314 32.19 34.76 -9.85
N ILE A 315 31.35 35.55 -9.23
CA ILE A 315 30.70 36.70 -9.86
C ILE A 315 31.44 37.98 -9.46
N GLY A 316 31.25 39.07 -10.22
CA GLY A 316 31.89 40.33 -9.90
C GLY A 316 31.82 41.36 -11.00
N ARG A 317 32.47 42.50 -10.76
CA ARG A 317 32.57 43.60 -11.72
C ARG A 317 33.91 44.31 -11.62
N LEU A 318 34.38 44.80 -12.77
CA LEU A 318 35.35 45.88 -12.88
C LEU A 318 34.59 47.21 -13.02
N ASP A 319 34.52 47.95 -11.92
CA ASP A 319 33.71 49.17 -11.82
C ASP A 319 34.41 50.36 -12.48
N SER A 320 35.72 50.52 -12.25
CA SER A 320 36.48 51.66 -12.78
C SER A 320 37.93 51.27 -13.09
N VAL A 321 38.46 51.91 -14.14
CA VAL A 321 39.89 51.89 -14.48
C VAL A 321 40.32 53.32 -14.73
N THR A 322 41.24 53.83 -13.90
CA THR A 322 41.77 55.19 -14.00
C THR A 322 43.26 55.18 -14.33
N VAL A 323 43.73 56.25 -14.99
CA VAL A 323 45.13 56.43 -15.35
C VAL A 323 45.66 57.68 -14.64
N SER A 324 46.77 57.54 -13.92
CA SER A 324 47.51 58.66 -13.31
C SER A 324 49.00 58.50 -13.57
N GLY A 325 49.56 59.40 -14.38
CA GLY A 325 50.90 59.23 -14.94
C GLY A 325 51.01 57.88 -15.67
N LYS A 326 51.99 57.07 -15.29
CA LYS A 326 52.21 55.72 -15.82
C LYS A 326 51.47 54.60 -15.06
N THR A 327 50.61 54.95 -14.11
CA THR A 327 49.93 53.97 -13.24
C THR A 327 48.46 53.83 -13.64
N ILE A 328 48.06 52.60 -13.93
CA ILE A 328 46.66 52.20 -14.10
C ILE A 328 46.15 51.71 -12.74
N THR A 329 45.00 52.22 -12.30
CA THR A 329 44.31 51.71 -11.10
C THR A 329 42.94 51.15 -11.47
N ALA A 330 42.75 49.86 -11.21
CA ALA A 330 41.50 49.15 -11.40
C ALA A 330 40.80 48.92 -10.05
N THR A 331 39.51 49.24 -9.97
CA THR A 331 38.68 49.00 -8.79
C THR A 331 37.43 48.22 -9.17
N GLY A 332 36.97 47.37 -8.28
CA GLY A 332 35.77 46.58 -8.51
C GLY A 332 35.39 45.75 -7.28
N TRP A 333 34.67 44.67 -7.53
CA TRP A 333 34.33 43.67 -6.52
C TRP A 333 34.21 42.28 -7.14
N THR A 334 34.38 41.24 -6.32
CA THR A 334 34.09 39.86 -6.71
C THR A 334 33.68 39.04 -5.49
N ILE A 335 32.74 38.11 -5.68
CA ILE A 335 32.22 37.18 -4.68
C ILE A 335 32.21 35.79 -5.29
N ASP A 336 32.62 34.81 -4.49
CA ASP A 336 32.41 33.39 -4.74
C ASP A 336 31.23 32.91 -3.89
N GLU A 337 30.14 32.52 -4.55
CA GLU A 337 28.89 32.15 -3.87
C GLU A 337 28.97 30.78 -3.19
N ASP A 338 30.00 29.97 -3.45
CA ASP A 338 30.26 28.75 -2.68
C ASP A 338 30.90 29.05 -1.33
N THR A 339 31.60 30.19 -1.19
CA THR A 339 32.22 30.65 0.07
C THR A 339 31.88 32.12 0.37
N PRO A 340 30.60 32.48 0.50
CA PRO A 340 30.15 33.88 0.46
C PRO A 340 30.75 34.76 1.57
N THR A 341 31.15 34.18 2.70
CA THR A 341 31.78 34.89 3.83
C THR A 341 33.29 35.06 3.71
N THR A 342 33.92 34.47 2.69
CA THR A 342 35.37 34.54 2.45
C THR A 342 35.65 35.53 1.33
N SER A 343 36.53 36.51 1.56
CA SER A 343 36.96 37.43 0.50
C SER A 343 37.67 36.68 -0.62
N THR A 344 37.08 36.68 -1.80
CA THR A 344 37.60 36.02 -3.01
C THR A 344 38.84 36.75 -3.55
N ARG A 345 39.75 36.02 -4.20
CA ARG A 345 40.89 36.67 -4.88
C ARG A 345 40.45 37.19 -6.26
N VAL A 346 41.07 38.27 -6.71
CA VAL A 346 40.93 38.80 -8.08
C VAL A 346 42.31 38.87 -8.72
N ALA A 347 42.42 38.47 -9.98
CA ALA A 347 43.59 38.75 -10.80
C ALA A 347 43.27 39.89 -11.78
N VAL A 348 44.08 40.94 -11.76
CA VAL A 348 43.98 42.06 -12.69
C VAL A 348 45.22 42.09 -13.56
N TYR A 349 45.03 42.07 -14.87
CA TYR A 349 46.08 42.14 -15.89
C TYR A 349 46.00 43.45 -16.66
N VAL A 350 47.15 44.06 -16.90
CA VAL A 350 47.40 45.09 -17.91
C VAL A 350 48.26 44.45 -18.99
N ASP A 351 47.65 44.15 -20.13
CA ASP A 351 48.20 43.30 -21.18
C ASP A 351 48.67 41.94 -20.61
N ALA A 352 49.99 41.71 -20.57
CA ALA A 352 50.57 40.48 -20.02
C ALA A 352 51.00 40.60 -18.54
N ALA A 353 51.11 41.82 -18.01
CA ALA A 353 51.53 42.04 -16.62
C ALA A 353 50.31 41.95 -15.68
N GLY A 354 50.39 41.11 -14.66
CA GLY A 354 49.27 40.87 -13.75
C GLY A 354 49.64 40.99 -12.28
N ALA A 355 48.65 41.34 -11.46
CA ALA A 355 48.71 41.22 -10.01
C ALA A 355 47.44 40.53 -9.50
N GLN A 356 47.61 39.71 -8.46
CA GLN A 356 46.51 39.08 -7.77
C GLN A 356 46.39 39.65 -6.36
N VAL A 357 45.18 40.04 -5.96
CA VAL A 357 44.89 40.57 -4.62
C VAL A 357 43.66 39.90 -4.04
N THR A 358 43.56 39.89 -2.71
CA THR A 358 42.30 39.53 -2.03
C THR A 358 41.34 40.72 -2.14
N ALA A 359 40.10 40.46 -2.54
CA ALA A 359 39.06 41.49 -2.63
C ALA A 359 38.47 41.79 -1.24
N ASN A 360 39.26 42.37 -0.34
CA ASN A 360 38.87 42.65 1.05
C ASN A 360 38.55 44.13 1.34
N VAL A 361 38.36 44.96 0.31
CA VAL A 361 37.92 46.35 0.47
C VAL A 361 36.42 46.38 0.77
N SER A 362 36.01 47.22 1.71
CA SER A 362 34.60 47.34 2.10
C SER A 362 33.71 47.83 0.94
N ARG A 363 32.64 47.07 0.66
CA ARG A 363 31.57 47.32 -0.31
C ARG A 363 30.21 47.05 0.33
N PRO A 364 29.70 47.97 1.17
CA PRO A 364 28.41 47.80 1.83
C PRO A 364 27.23 47.71 0.83
N ASP A 365 27.38 48.31 -0.34
CA ASP A 365 26.43 48.22 -1.45
C ASP A 365 26.31 46.79 -2.00
N VAL A 366 27.42 46.07 -2.12
CA VAL A 366 27.45 44.66 -2.53
C VAL A 366 26.86 43.77 -1.44
N ALA A 367 27.23 44.00 -0.17
CA ALA A 367 26.67 43.26 0.98
C ALA A 367 25.15 43.37 1.11
N LYS A 368 24.58 44.50 0.64
CA LYS A 368 23.12 44.71 0.63
C LYS A 368 22.41 43.86 -0.42
N VAL A 369 23.06 43.54 -1.53
CA VAL A 369 22.51 42.71 -2.61
C VAL A 369 22.73 41.22 -2.28
N TYR A 370 23.93 40.87 -1.80
CA TYR A 370 24.32 39.50 -1.47
C TYR A 370 24.30 39.30 0.05
N ALA A 371 23.08 39.17 0.60
CA ALA A 371 22.86 39.04 2.02
C ALA A 371 23.63 37.83 2.59
N GLY A 372 24.34 38.05 3.71
CA GLY A 372 25.16 37.02 4.36
C GLY A 372 26.62 36.94 3.89
N ALA A 373 26.99 37.61 2.78
CA ALA A 373 28.37 37.61 2.29
C ALA A 373 29.31 38.55 3.10
N GLY A 374 28.75 39.57 3.76
CA GLY A 374 29.53 40.63 4.39
C GLY A 374 30.02 41.69 3.39
N ALA A 375 30.72 42.72 3.87
CA ALA A 375 31.12 43.86 3.03
C ALA A 375 32.51 43.72 2.40
N LEU A 376 33.34 42.76 2.81
CA LEU A 376 34.74 42.67 2.39
C LEU A 376 34.88 41.91 1.07
N HIS A 377 34.40 42.50 -0.02
CA HIS A 377 34.39 41.89 -1.37
C HIS A 377 34.87 42.83 -2.48
N GLY A 378 35.34 44.03 -2.14
CA GLY A 378 35.89 45.01 -3.07
C GLY A 378 37.38 44.82 -3.31
N TYR A 379 37.89 45.26 -4.45
CA TYR A 379 39.32 45.28 -4.74
C TYR A 379 39.77 46.62 -5.32
N LYS A 380 41.05 46.92 -5.11
CA LYS A 380 41.79 48.02 -5.75
C LYS A 380 43.19 47.53 -6.09
N VAL A 381 43.54 47.56 -7.37
CA VAL A 381 44.85 47.13 -7.87
C VAL A 381 45.46 48.26 -8.69
N SER A 382 46.72 48.58 -8.44
CA SER A 382 47.48 49.57 -9.21
C SER A 382 48.69 48.91 -9.86
N LEU A 383 48.87 49.11 -11.16
CA LEU A 383 49.95 48.56 -11.97
C LEU A 383 50.60 49.68 -12.78
N THR A 384 51.93 49.74 -12.78
CA THR A 384 52.69 50.70 -13.60
C THR A 384 52.92 50.12 -15.00
N THR A 385 52.78 50.95 -16.03
CA THR A 385 52.93 50.57 -17.44
C THR A 385 53.67 51.65 -18.24
N THR A 386 53.94 51.40 -19.52
CA THR A 386 54.48 52.39 -20.45
C THR A 386 53.37 53.30 -21.02
N SER A 387 53.75 54.34 -21.76
CA SER A 387 52.77 55.10 -22.55
C SER A 387 52.25 54.22 -23.69
N GLY A 388 50.97 54.34 -24.04
CA GLY A 388 50.33 53.53 -25.08
C GLY A 388 48.91 53.11 -24.75
N LYS A 389 48.31 52.33 -25.65
CA LYS A 389 47.01 51.67 -25.43
C LYS A 389 47.25 50.35 -24.71
N HIS A 390 46.50 50.13 -23.63
CA HIS A 390 46.61 48.93 -22.80
C HIS A 390 45.25 48.29 -22.58
N ARG A 391 45.20 46.95 -22.59
CA ARG A 391 44.01 46.17 -22.25
C ARG A 391 44.06 45.75 -20.78
N VAL A 392 43.07 46.18 -20.02
CA VAL A 392 42.93 45.87 -18.59
C VAL A 392 41.82 44.86 -18.41
N CYS A 393 42.13 43.68 -17.89
CA CYS A 393 41.16 42.62 -17.63
C CYS A 393 41.19 42.22 -16.15
N ALA A 394 40.01 42.06 -15.54
CA ALA A 394 39.87 41.53 -14.19
C ALA A 394 39.19 40.15 -14.24
N TYR A 395 39.69 39.22 -13.43
CA TYR A 395 39.22 37.84 -13.34
C TYR A 395 38.95 37.50 -11.87
N GLY A 396 37.75 36.99 -11.58
CA GLY A 396 37.43 36.43 -10.27
C GLY A 396 38.12 35.07 -10.14
N ILE A 397 38.77 34.81 -9.00
CA ILE A 397 39.51 33.57 -8.77
C ILE A 397 38.71 32.67 -7.85
N ASP A 398 38.28 31.53 -8.38
CA ASP A 398 37.45 30.54 -7.70
C ASP A 398 38.16 29.99 -6.46
N THR A 399 37.50 30.08 -5.32
CA THR A 399 38.06 29.72 -4.01
C THR A 399 38.11 28.21 -3.80
N SER A 400 37.20 27.49 -4.45
CA SER A 400 37.08 26.03 -4.39
C SER A 400 37.90 25.32 -5.47
N GLY A 401 38.40 26.09 -6.44
CA GLY A 401 39.15 25.64 -7.60
C GLY A 401 38.22 25.38 -8.79
N GLY A 402 38.51 25.99 -9.94
CA GLY A 402 37.63 25.90 -11.11
C GLY A 402 38.02 26.89 -12.19
N SER A 403 37.02 27.28 -12.97
CA SER A 403 37.11 28.37 -13.94
C SER A 403 37.22 29.71 -13.21
N ASN A 404 38.11 30.56 -13.71
CA ASN A 404 38.29 31.92 -13.22
C ASN A 404 37.63 32.89 -14.22
N PRO A 405 36.36 33.26 -14.02
CA PRO A 405 35.62 34.02 -15.02
C PRO A 405 36.19 35.42 -15.19
N THR A 406 36.16 35.91 -16.43
CA THR A 406 36.47 37.31 -16.71
C THR A 406 35.33 38.18 -16.19
N LEU A 407 35.62 39.06 -15.23
CA LEU A 407 34.64 40.03 -14.72
C LEU A 407 34.37 41.10 -15.77
N LYS A 408 35.44 41.64 -16.37
CA LYS A 408 35.39 42.58 -17.51
C LYS A 408 36.79 42.80 -18.08
N CYS A 409 36.84 43.19 -19.35
CA CYS A 409 38.02 43.81 -19.96
C CYS A 409 37.68 45.21 -20.49
N VAL A 410 38.60 46.16 -20.36
CA VAL A 410 38.50 47.51 -20.91
C VAL A 410 39.84 47.95 -21.52
N THR A 411 39.82 48.84 -22.50
CA THR A 411 41.03 49.43 -23.07
C THR A 411 41.19 50.87 -22.57
N VAL A 412 42.39 51.21 -22.10
CA VAL A 412 42.74 52.56 -21.66
C VAL A 412 43.97 53.06 -22.42
N THR A 413 44.15 54.39 -22.49
CA THR A 413 45.35 55.00 -23.08
C THR A 413 46.13 55.74 -22.00
N VAL A 414 47.40 55.38 -21.86
CA VAL A 414 48.37 56.02 -20.96
C VAL A 414 49.19 57.00 -21.79
N LYS A 415 49.27 58.25 -21.33
CA LYS A 415 50.01 59.33 -22.01
C LYS A 415 51.46 59.34 -21.56
#